data_AF-A0A6A6A6U7-F1
#
_entry.id   AF-A0A6A6A6U7-F1
#
_cell.length_a   1.000
_cell.length_b   1.000
_cell.length_c   1.000
_cell.angle_alpha   90.00
_cell.angle_beta   90.00
_cell.angle_gamma   90.00
#
_symmetry.space_group_name_H-M   'P 1'
#
loop_
_entity.id
_entity.type
_entity.pdbx_description
1 polymer ?
#
loop_
_entity_poly.entity_id
_entity_poly.type
_entity_poly.pdbx_seq_one_letter_code
_entity_poly.pdbx_strand_id
1 'polypeptide(L)'
;MMALPTVTMTSFGDARQMSYTVPRSDTHDKLVQFAISQFGGRYPQEQWEVHFHMATEDLTDDMCEGRISEISYDKHDYFYSTFLSGTRLRIVAHFTLRQGTEVQPPPSKITTTQSMGSSEANAIVLDVETPPRVKREKPESTAVTNKSLSRDNTVLSDQRGQDLPVYSRPSEPFDKGVFCADLESLKENGPPDTSKYANAKFEIFSHARQGQLVHAHLIDYTRHGVDALEPCAFCTFDGIKCRIYHPSMRGFKVRLADRPLGHRCSGCRFNGHKCNAA
;
A
#
# COMPACT_ATOMS: atom_id res chain seq x y z
N MET A 1 -30.81 3.04 0.56
CA MET A 1 -30.04 1.88 1.05
C MET A 1 -28.57 2.16 0.78
N MET A 2 -27.69 2.11 1.79
CA MET A 2 -26.25 2.25 1.55
C MET A 2 -25.69 0.94 1.03
N ALA A 3 -24.80 1.00 0.02
CA ALA A 3 -24.13 -0.19 -0.49
C ALA A 3 -23.26 -0.80 0.62
N LEU A 4 -23.32 -2.13 0.78
CA LEU A 4 -22.49 -2.84 1.74
C LEU A 4 -21.01 -2.70 1.34
N PRO A 5 -20.10 -2.47 2.31
CA PRO A 5 -18.67 -2.42 2.00
C PRO A 5 -18.18 -3.71 1.36
N THR A 6 -17.25 -3.60 0.41
CA THR A 6 -16.63 -4.76 -0.24
C THR A 6 -15.18 -4.90 0.18
N VAL A 7 -14.69 -6.14 0.25
CA VAL A 7 -13.29 -6.42 0.55
C VAL A 7 -12.56 -6.67 -0.76
N THR A 8 -11.43 -6.01 -0.96
CA THR A 8 -10.52 -6.27 -2.09
C THR A 8 -9.20 -6.79 -1.58
N MET A 9 -8.74 -7.92 -2.11
CA MET A 9 -7.55 -8.61 -1.63
C MET A 9 -6.51 -8.79 -2.75
N THR A 10 -5.24 -8.54 -2.42
CA THR A 10 -4.07 -8.82 -3.26
C THR A 10 -3.07 -9.71 -2.50
N SER A 11 -2.21 -10.44 -3.20
CA SER A 11 -1.06 -11.12 -2.58
C SER A 11 0.11 -10.16 -2.41
N PHE A 12 0.85 -10.27 -1.31
CA PHE A 12 2.14 -9.62 -1.14
C PHE A 12 3.13 -10.12 -2.21
N GLY A 13 4.00 -9.25 -2.73
CA GLY A 13 5.05 -9.60 -3.69
C GLY A 13 4.59 -9.98 -5.12
N ASP A 14 3.29 -10.04 -5.41
CA ASP A 14 2.85 -10.34 -6.78
C ASP A 14 2.91 -9.09 -7.66
N ALA A 15 3.91 -9.04 -8.54
CA ALA A 15 4.12 -7.96 -9.51
C ALA A 15 2.91 -7.70 -10.42
N ARG A 16 1.96 -8.64 -10.52
CA ARG A 16 0.76 -8.50 -11.35
C ARG A 16 -0.38 -7.75 -10.67
N GLN A 17 -0.27 -7.38 -9.39
CA GLN A 17 -1.28 -6.65 -8.59
C GLN A 17 -2.73 -7.11 -8.87
N MET A 18 -2.95 -8.42 -8.99
CA MET A 18 -4.30 -8.94 -9.21
C MET A 18 -5.12 -8.76 -7.93
N SER A 19 -6.12 -7.89 -8.00
CA SER A 19 -7.05 -7.61 -6.91
C SER A 19 -8.33 -8.41 -7.10
N TYR A 20 -8.64 -9.27 -6.13
CA TYR A 20 -9.90 -10.03 -6.09
C TYR A 20 -10.90 -9.30 -5.21
N THR A 21 -12.16 -9.21 -5.67
CA THR A 21 -13.25 -8.81 -4.78
C THR A 21 -13.67 -10.04 -4.00
N VAL A 22 -13.46 -10.01 -2.69
CA VAL A 22 -13.94 -11.06 -1.80
C VAL A 22 -15.42 -10.75 -1.54
N PRO A 23 -16.35 -11.70 -1.79
CA PRO A 23 -17.70 -11.60 -1.25
C PRO A 23 -17.57 -11.29 0.23
N ARG A 24 -18.42 -10.41 0.78
CA ARG A 24 -18.33 -10.05 2.21
C ARG A 24 -18.29 -11.33 3.02
N SER A 25 -17.12 -11.63 3.55
CA SER A 25 -16.88 -12.79 4.35
C SER A 25 -17.26 -12.43 5.77
N ASP A 26 -18.18 -13.18 6.36
CA ASP A 26 -18.64 -12.91 7.74
C ASP A 26 -17.55 -13.22 8.78
N THR A 27 -16.51 -13.97 8.41
CA THR A 27 -15.43 -14.38 9.31
C THR A 27 -14.05 -14.28 8.66
N HIS A 28 -13.04 -14.17 9.51
CA HIS A 28 -11.62 -14.15 9.16
C HIS A 28 -11.17 -15.52 8.63
N ASP A 29 -11.67 -16.63 9.17
CA ASP A 29 -11.35 -17.97 8.65
C ASP A 29 -11.77 -18.14 7.18
N LYS A 30 -12.98 -17.72 6.81
CA LYS A 30 -13.42 -17.70 5.41
C LYS A 30 -12.52 -16.81 4.54
N LEU A 31 -11.96 -15.73 5.09
CA LEU A 31 -10.99 -14.88 4.40
C LEU A 31 -9.65 -15.61 4.19
N VAL A 32 -9.16 -16.35 5.19
CA VAL A 32 -8.00 -17.26 5.11
C VAL A 32 -8.22 -18.32 4.01
N GLN A 33 -9.35 -19.03 4.04
CA GLN A 33 -9.67 -20.05 3.04
C GLN A 33 -9.72 -19.45 1.63
N PHE A 34 -10.30 -18.25 1.48
CA PHE A 34 -10.33 -17.55 0.21
C PHE A 34 -8.90 -17.21 -0.28
N ALA A 35 -8.03 -16.65 0.57
CA ALA A 35 -6.64 -16.36 0.23
C ALA A 35 -5.88 -17.63 -0.20
N ILE A 36 -6.04 -18.73 0.51
CA ILE A 36 -5.41 -20.00 0.16
C ILE A 36 -5.96 -20.54 -1.17
N SER A 37 -7.26 -20.44 -1.43
CA SER A 37 -7.84 -20.89 -2.71
C SER A 37 -7.29 -20.10 -3.90
N GLN A 38 -7.01 -18.80 -3.74
CA GLN A 38 -6.55 -17.92 -4.82
C GLN A 38 -5.03 -17.95 -5.00
N PHE A 39 -4.27 -18.06 -3.90
CA PHE A 39 -2.82 -17.87 -3.90
C PHE A 39 -2.03 -19.09 -3.42
N GLY A 40 -2.67 -20.04 -2.72
CA GLY A 40 -2.03 -21.17 -2.06
C GLY A 40 -1.34 -22.17 -3.00
N GLY A 41 -1.61 -22.12 -4.31
CA GLY A 41 -0.86 -22.92 -5.29
C GLY A 41 0.65 -22.66 -5.28
N ARG A 42 1.11 -21.54 -4.70
CA ARG A 42 2.53 -21.22 -4.48
C ARG A 42 3.02 -21.46 -3.05
N TYR A 43 2.10 -21.70 -2.10
CA TYR A 43 2.37 -21.72 -0.66
C TYR A 43 1.72 -22.94 -0.02
N PRO A 44 2.43 -24.08 0.10
CA PRO A 44 1.92 -25.28 0.77
C PRO A 44 1.43 -24.97 2.18
N GLN A 45 0.18 -25.32 2.52
CA GLN A 45 -0.45 -24.94 3.79
C GLN A 45 0.27 -25.52 5.01
N GLU A 46 0.99 -26.64 4.81
CA GLU A 46 1.77 -27.31 5.84
C GLU A 46 2.99 -26.49 6.26
N GLN A 47 3.51 -25.64 5.36
CA GLN A 47 4.72 -24.86 5.57
C GLN A 47 4.45 -23.37 5.76
N TRP A 48 3.33 -22.88 5.24
CA TRP A 48 2.99 -21.47 5.21
C TRP A 48 1.73 -21.17 6.02
N GLU A 49 1.76 -20.05 6.72
CA GLU A 49 0.58 -19.41 7.31
C GLU A 49 0.26 -18.14 6.52
N VAL A 50 -1.01 -17.78 6.45
CA VAL A 50 -1.45 -16.52 5.85
C VAL A 50 -2.00 -15.59 6.93
N HIS A 51 -1.63 -14.33 6.84
CA HIS A 51 -2.23 -13.26 7.62
C HIS A 51 -2.50 -12.06 6.70
N PHE A 52 -3.30 -11.12 7.18
CA PHE A 52 -3.74 -9.99 6.38
C PHE A 52 -3.21 -8.67 6.93
N HIS A 53 -2.92 -7.76 6.02
CA HIS A 53 -2.60 -6.38 6.31
C HIS A 53 -3.61 -5.46 5.64
N MET A 54 -3.75 -4.26 6.18
CA MET A 54 -4.39 -3.19 5.43
C MET A 54 -3.50 -2.79 4.27
N ALA A 55 -4.07 -2.58 3.08
CA ALA A 55 -3.34 -2.09 1.92
C ALA A 55 -2.97 -0.61 2.12
N THR A 56 -1.98 -0.38 2.97
CA THR A 56 -1.24 0.87 3.10
C THR A 56 0.00 0.78 2.21
N GLU A 57 0.52 1.92 1.78
CA GLU A 57 1.57 1.97 0.75
C GLU A 57 2.97 1.55 1.25
N ASP A 58 3.11 1.19 2.54
CA ASP A 58 4.40 1.04 3.22
C ASP A 58 4.63 -0.39 3.79
N LEU A 59 3.95 -1.42 3.27
CA LEU A 59 4.24 -2.81 3.65
C LEU A 59 5.55 -3.27 2.99
N THR A 60 6.59 -3.48 3.79
CA THR A 60 7.84 -4.15 3.41
C THR A 60 7.85 -5.59 3.93
N ASP A 61 8.53 -6.52 3.25
CA ASP A 61 8.63 -7.95 3.67
C ASP A 61 8.99 -8.11 5.16
N ASP A 62 9.84 -7.21 5.67
CA ASP A 62 10.38 -7.28 7.04
C ASP A 62 9.45 -6.68 8.11
N MET A 63 8.38 -5.97 7.73
CA MET A 63 7.49 -5.30 8.68
C MET A 63 6.07 -5.85 8.58
N CYS A 64 5.84 -6.95 9.28
CA CYS A 64 4.49 -7.47 9.54
C CYS A 64 3.72 -6.64 10.59
N GLU A 65 4.07 -5.37 10.79
CA GLU A 65 3.33 -4.49 11.69
C GLU A 65 1.97 -4.11 11.07
N GLY A 66 0.91 -4.06 11.88
CA GLY A 66 -0.43 -3.72 11.40
C GLY A 66 -1.24 -4.89 10.83
N ARG A 67 -1.00 -6.12 11.33
CA ARG A 67 -1.86 -7.28 11.04
C ARG A 67 -3.32 -6.97 11.37
N ILE A 68 -4.21 -7.36 10.47
CA ILE A 68 -5.65 -7.38 10.71
C ILE A 68 -5.91 -8.42 11.79
N SER A 69 -6.49 -7.98 12.91
CA SER A 69 -6.89 -8.85 14.00
C SER A 69 -8.10 -9.67 13.57
N GLU A 70 -8.04 -10.99 13.73
CA GLU A 70 -9.15 -11.92 13.51
C GLU A 70 -10.41 -11.48 14.26
N ILE A 71 -10.28 -11.24 15.57
CA ILE A 71 -11.40 -10.82 16.43
C ILE A 71 -12.01 -9.50 15.94
N SER A 72 -11.19 -8.53 15.54
CA SER A 72 -11.65 -7.22 15.09
C SER A 72 -12.31 -7.31 13.71
N TYR A 73 -11.80 -8.19 12.83
CA TYR A 73 -12.42 -8.46 11.54
C TYR A 73 -13.80 -9.09 11.68
N ASP A 74 -13.93 -10.11 12.52
CA ASP A 74 -15.19 -10.82 12.78
C ASP A 74 -16.24 -9.91 13.44
N LYS A 75 -15.80 -9.00 14.31
CA LYS A 75 -16.63 -7.96 14.90
C LYS A 75 -16.96 -6.80 13.95
N HIS A 76 -16.42 -6.85 12.74
CA HIS A 76 -16.59 -5.85 11.70
C HIS A 76 -15.98 -4.47 12.04
N ASP A 77 -14.98 -4.41 12.93
CA ASP A 77 -14.36 -3.17 13.37
C ASP A 77 -13.55 -2.45 12.26
N TYR A 78 -13.21 -3.15 11.18
CA TYR A 78 -12.53 -2.56 10.02
C TYR A 78 -13.47 -2.01 8.95
N PHE A 79 -14.79 -2.10 9.15
CA PHE A 79 -15.78 -1.66 8.15
C PHE A 79 -16.32 -0.25 8.42
N TYR A 80 -15.63 0.53 9.27
CA TYR A 80 -15.88 1.96 9.47
C TYR A 80 -15.17 2.84 8.43
N SER A 81 -15.70 4.05 8.22
CA SER A 81 -15.20 4.99 7.20
C SER A 81 -13.71 5.34 7.33
N THR A 82 -13.13 5.20 8.53
CA THR A 82 -11.70 5.40 8.80
C THR A 82 -10.79 4.40 8.09
N PHE A 83 -11.28 3.18 7.85
CA PHE A 83 -10.52 2.08 7.27
C PHE A 83 -10.87 1.80 5.80
N LEU A 84 -12.00 2.35 5.35
CA LEU A 84 -12.48 2.20 3.99
C LEU A 84 -11.89 3.25 3.04
N SER A 85 -11.48 2.83 1.86
CA SER A 85 -11.25 3.72 0.73
C SER A 85 -12.54 3.81 -0.08
N GLY A 86 -13.39 4.79 0.24
CA GLY A 86 -14.75 4.86 -0.29
C GLY A 86 -15.63 3.82 0.39
N THR A 87 -16.09 2.80 -0.35
CA THR A 87 -16.85 1.67 0.19
C THR A 87 -16.04 0.37 0.22
N ARG A 88 -14.71 0.44 0.13
CA ARG A 88 -13.85 -0.73 -0.04
C ARG A 88 -12.84 -0.85 1.08
N LEU A 89 -12.80 -2.01 1.72
CA LEU A 89 -11.74 -2.43 2.62
C LEU A 89 -10.66 -3.10 1.77
N ARG A 90 -9.49 -2.46 1.66
CA ARG A 90 -8.37 -2.99 0.86
C ARG A 90 -7.41 -3.72 1.78
N ILE A 91 -7.20 -5.01 1.52
CA ILE A 91 -6.34 -5.86 2.32
C ILE A 91 -5.29 -6.56 1.45
N VAL A 92 -4.18 -6.94 2.07
CA VAL A 92 -3.08 -7.68 1.43
C VAL A 92 -2.89 -8.99 2.19
N ALA A 93 -3.00 -10.11 1.49
CA ALA A 93 -2.66 -11.43 2.01
C ALA A 93 -1.14 -11.59 1.99
N HIS A 94 -0.55 -11.85 3.16
CA HIS A 94 0.88 -12.09 3.32
C HIS A 94 1.07 -13.52 3.84
N PHE A 95 1.83 -14.32 3.08
CA PHE A 95 2.18 -15.69 3.43
C PHE A 95 3.56 -15.69 4.11
N THR A 96 3.63 -16.21 5.33
CA THR A 96 4.88 -16.37 6.09
C THR A 96 5.12 -17.83 6.41
N LEU A 97 6.39 -18.23 6.53
CA LEU A 97 6.73 -19.57 6.97
C LEU A 97 6.27 -19.80 8.40
N ARG A 98 5.68 -20.97 8.66
CA ARG A 98 5.36 -21.41 10.01
C ARG A 98 6.64 -21.56 10.82
N GLN A 99 6.61 -21.12 12.07
CA GLN A 99 7.77 -21.28 12.97
C GLN A 99 8.12 -22.76 13.12
N GLY A 100 9.41 -23.07 12.97
CA GLY A 100 9.93 -24.44 13.08
C GLY A 100 9.78 -25.29 11.82
N THR A 101 9.23 -24.75 10.73
CA THR A 101 9.27 -25.43 9.44
C THR A 101 10.55 -25.07 8.70
N GLU A 102 11.43 -26.05 8.52
CA GLU A 102 12.57 -25.90 7.61
C GLU A 102 12.03 -25.85 6.18
N VAL A 103 12.42 -24.83 5.42
CA VAL A 103 12.04 -24.72 4.01
C VAL A 103 12.65 -25.90 3.29
N GLN A 104 11.86 -26.92 2.98
CA GLN A 104 12.32 -27.91 2.03
C GLN A 104 12.52 -27.17 0.71
N PRO A 105 13.76 -27.15 0.17
CA PRO A 105 13.98 -26.56 -1.14
C PRO A 105 12.98 -27.22 -2.10
N PRO A 106 12.38 -26.45 -3.03
CA PRO A 106 11.44 -27.01 -3.99
C PRO A 106 12.10 -28.25 -4.57
N PRO A 107 11.40 -29.40 -4.66
CA PRO A 107 12.00 -30.64 -5.12
C PRO A 107 12.71 -30.33 -6.42
N SER A 108 14.05 -30.36 -6.38
CA SER A 108 14.88 -30.06 -7.52
C SER A 108 14.28 -30.85 -8.66
N LYS A 109 13.80 -30.15 -9.71
CA LYS A 109 13.19 -30.81 -10.87
C LYS A 109 14.13 -31.95 -11.20
N ILE A 110 13.69 -33.18 -10.92
CA ILE A 110 14.47 -34.36 -11.23
C ILE A 110 14.56 -34.29 -12.73
N THR A 111 15.72 -33.86 -13.23
CA THR A 111 16.07 -34.02 -14.63
C THR A 111 16.05 -35.53 -14.81
N THR A 112 14.91 -36.04 -15.27
CA THR A 112 14.80 -37.40 -15.77
C THR A 112 15.71 -37.44 -16.98
N THR A 113 16.99 -37.72 -16.72
CA THR A 113 17.92 -38.18 -17.74
C THR A 113 17.33 -39.51 -18.19
N GLN A 114 16.53 -39.48 -19.26
CA GLN A 114 16.11 -40.65 -20.00
C GLN A 114 17.36 -41.31 -20.56
N SER A 115 18.00 -42.14 -19.74
CA SER A 115 18.91 -43.17 -20.21
C SER A 115 18.05 -44.22 -20.91
N MET A 116 18.06 -44.21 -22.24
CA MET A 116 17.53 -45.31 -23.04
C MET A 116 18.33 -46.58 -22.72
N GLY A 117 17.76 -47.46 -21.90
CA GLY A 117 18.28 -48.78 -21.59
C GLY A 117 17.14 -49.78 -21.61
N SER A 118 17.26 -50.77 -22.48
CA SER A 118 16.29 -51.77 -22.91
C SER A 118 15.82 -52.77 -21.85
N SER A 119 14.61 -53.31 -22.09
CA SER A 119 14.03 -54.55 -21.53
C SER A 119 13.59 -54.44 -20.06
N GLU A 120 12.47 -54.97 -19.58
CA GLU A 120 11.61 -56.07 -20.00
C GLU A 120 10.21 -55.87 -19.40
N ALA A 121 9.24 -56.62 -19.89
CA ALA A 121 7.82 -56.50 -19.62
C ALA A 121 7.41 -56.66 -18.14
N ASN A 122 6.45 -55.84 -17.69
CA ASN A 122 5.30 -56.37 -16.93
C ASN A 122 4.12 -55.39 -16.96
N ALA A 123 2.99 -55.90 -17.44
CA ALA A 123 1.72 -55.20 -17.56
C ALA A 123 0.98 -55.22 -16.21
N ILE A 124 0.54 -54.05 -15.75
CA ILE A 124 -0.58 -53.91 -14.82
C ILE A 124 -1.52 -52.89 -15.44
N VAL A 125 -2.62 -53.38 -15.99
CA VAL A 125 -3.74 -52.60 -16.50
C VAL A 125 -4.60 -52.22 -15.30
N LEU A 126 -4.72 -50.93 -15.00
CA LEU A 126 -5.77 -50.38 -14.16
C LEU A 126 -6.52 -49.37 -15.02
N ASP A 127 -7.69 -49.80 -15.49
CA ASP A 127 -8.67 -48.98 -16.19
C ASP A 127 -9.14 -47.86 -15.27
N VAL A 128 -8.88 -46.62 -15.67
CA VAL A 128 -9.53 -45.42 -15.12
C VAL A 128 -10.42 -44.85 -16.21
N GLU A 129 -11.71 -45.11 -16.08
CA GLU A 129 -12.75 -44.56 -16.95
C GLU A 129 -12.67 -43.02 -16.97
N THR A 130 -12.56 -42.47 -18.17
CA THR A 130 -12.54 -41.03 -18.39
C THR A 130 -13.98 -40.51 -18.43
N PRO A 131 -14.38 -39.54 -17.59
CA PRO A 131 -15.74 -39.00 -17.61
C PRO A 131 -15.99 -38.18 -18.89
N PRO A 132 -17.24 -38.15 -19.40
CA PRO A 132 -17.56 -37.54 -20.67
C PRO A 132 -17.45 -36.01 -20.63
N ARG A 133 -16.87 -35.48 -21.70
CA ARG A 133 -16.66 -34.06 -21.96
C ARG A 133 -18.00 -33.36 -22.21
N VAL A 134 -18.50 -32.63 -21.22
CA VAL A 134 -19.70 -31.78 -21.34
C VAL A 134 -19.40 -30.62 -22.30
N LYS A 135 -20.16 -30.56 -23.40
CA LYS A 135 -20.14 -29.43 -24.34
C LYS A 135 -20.75 -28.22 -23.64
N ARG A 136 -19.95 -27.15 -23.53
CA ARG A 136 -20.37 -25.86 -22.97
C ARG A 136 -21.13 -25.10 -24.05
N GLU A 137 -22.44 -24.96 -23.90
CA GLU A 137 -23.25 -24.09 -24.75
C GLU A 137 -23.00 -22.62 -24.40
N LYS A 138 -23.03 -21.80 -25.45
CA LYS A 138 -22.72 -20.38 -25.47
C LYS A 138 -23.99 -19.61 -25.05
N PRO A 139 -23.99 -18.83 -23.95
CA PRO A 139 -25.18 -18.08 -23.59
C PRO A 139 -25.41 -16.92 -24.58
N GLU A 140 -26.65 -16.86 -25.07
CA GLU A 140 -27.18 -15.80 -25.92
C GLU A 140 -27.12 -14.43 -25.22
N SER A 141 -26.60 -13.47 -25.97
CA SER A 141 -26.54 -12.05 -25.61
C SER A 141 -27.92 -11.42 -25.77
N THR A 142 -28.61 -11.16 -24.67
CA THR A 142 -29.78 -10.27 -24.66
C THR A 142 -29.32 -8.81 -24.64
N ALA A 143 -29.63 -8.11 -25.72
CA ALA A 143 -29.39 -6.67 -25.86
C ALA A 143 -30.36 -5.89 -24.95
N VAL A 144 -29.82 -5.14 -23.99
CA VAL A 144 -30.58 -4.14 -23.22
C VAL A 144 -30.30 -2.77 -23.81
N THR A 145 -31.34 -2.18 -24.39
CA THR A 145 -31.35 -0.85 -24.98
C THR A 145 -31.43 0.20 -23.87
N ASN A 146 -30.32 0.90 -23.59
CA ASN A 146 -30.32 2.02 -22.65
C ASN A 146 -30.74 3.30 -23.36
N LYS A 147 -31.90 3.82 -22.94
CA LYS A 147 -32.52 5.07 -23.33
C LYS A 147 -31.63 6.26 -22.91
N SER A 148 -31.17 7.05 -23.88
CA SER A 148 -30.46 8.31 -23.65
C SER A 148 -31.37 9.31 -22.93
N LEU A 149 -30.94 9.77 -21.76
CA LEU A 149 -31.47 10.98 -21.13
C LEU A 149 -30.46 12.11 -21.38
N SER A 150 -30.90 13.09 -22.15
CA SER A 150 -30.25 14.37 -22.40
C SER A 150 -30.01 15.10 -21.08
N ARG A 151 -28.75 15.46 -20.81
CA ARG A 151 -28.39 16.38 -19.73
C ARG A 151 -28.12 17.75 -20.33
N ASP A 152 -28.87 18.73 -19.84
CA ASP A 152 -28.73 20.14 -20.14
C ASP A 152 -27.36 20.66 -19.70
N ASN A 153 -26.60 21.19 -20.66
CA ASN A 153 -25.36 21.91 -20.45
C ASN A 153 -25.69 23.31 -19.92
N THR A 154 -25.71 23.47 -18.60
CA THR A 154 -25.67 24.79 -17.97
C THR A 154 -24.20 25.24 -17.92
N VAL A 155 -23.86 26.20 -18.77
CA VAL A 155 -22.55 26.87 -18.80
C VAL A 155 -22.42 27.73 -17.55
N LEU A 156 -21.72 27.22 -16.54
CA LEU A 156 -21.24 28.00 -15.39
C LEU A 156 -19.95 28.71 -15.82
N SER A 157 -20.06 30.03 -15.92
CA SER A 157 -18.98 30.95 -16.23
C SER A 157 -17.92 30.93 -15.12
N ASP A 158 -16.67 30.76 -15.55
CA ASP A 158 -15.48 30.66 -14.73
C ASP A 158 -15.08 32.06 -14.21
N GLN A 159 -15.30 32.32 -12.92
CA GLN A 159 -14.85 33.52 -12.21
C GLN A 159 -14.07 33.14 -10.94
N ARG A 160 -13.07 32.25 -11.04
CA ARG A 160 -12.11 32.04 -9.95
C ARG A 160 -10.80 32.78 -10.19
N GLY A 161 -10.87 34.09 -10.05
CA GLY A 161 -9.73 34.93 -9.68
C GLY A 161 -9.73 35.19 -8.17
N GLN A 162 -9.74 34.12 -7.35
CA GLN A 162 -9.65 34.28 -5.90
C GLN A 162 -8.18 34.39 -5.50
N ASP A 163 -7.84 35.53 -4.91
CA ASP A 163 -6.58 35.80 -4.22
C ASP A 163 -6.28 34.64 -3.26
N LEU A 164 -5.26 33.84 -3.62
CA LEU A 164 -4.76 32.79 -2.76
C LEU A 164 -4.29 33.43 -1.45
N PRO A 165 -4.61 32.83 -0.29
CA PRO A 165 -4.14 33.33 0.99
C PRO A 165 -2.63 33.51 0.95
N VAL A 166 -2.20 34.74 1.22
CA VAL A 166 -0.79 35.12 1.24
C VAL A 166 -0.17 34.38 2.42
N TYR A 167 0.53 33.28 2.15
CA TYR A 167 1.45 32.68 3.10
C TYR A 167 2.30 33.79 3.72
N SER A 168 2.50 33.77 5.04
CA SER A 168 3.48 34.62 5.72
C SER A 168 4.83 34.40 5.05
N ARG A 169 5.14 35.20 4.02
CA ARG A 169 6.27 34.98 3.11
C ARG A 169 7.52 34.86 3.98
N PRO A 170 8.27 33.76 3.92
CA PRO A 170 9.69 33.84 4.19
C PRO A 170 10.25 34.89 3.22
N SER A 171 11.06 35.81 3.73
CA SER A 171 11.58 36.96 2.96
C SER A 171 12.44 36.58 1.77
N GLU A 172 12.82 35.30 1.62
CA GLU A 172 13.76 34.84 0.61
C GLU A 172 13.15 33.80 -0.34
N PRO A 173 13.39 33.91 -1.66
CA PRO A 173 13.03 32.88 -2.60
C PRO A 173 13.74 31.56 -2.26
N PHE A 174 13.09 30.45 -2.58
CA PHE A 174 13.69 29.13 -2.40
C PHE A 174 15.03 29.02 -3.12
N ASP A 175 16.09 28.81 -2.36
CA ASP A 175 17.42 28.50 -2.86
C ASP A 175 17.64 26.99 -2.85
N LYS A 176 17.65 26.42 -4.07
CA LYS A 176 17.91 25.00 -4.30
C LYS A 176 19.28 24.55 -3.77
N GLY A 177 20.31 25.39 -3.89
CA GLY A 177 21.66 25.08 -3.45
C GLY A 177 21.69 24.88 -1.94
N VAL A 178 21.08 25.79 -1.18
CA VAL A 178 21.02 25.66 0.28
C VAL A 178 20.15 24.49 0.72
N PHE A 179 19.01 24.25 0.05
CA PHE A 179 18.21 23.06 0.36
C PHE A 179 18.99 21.75 0.16
N CYS A 180 19.74 21.61 -0.93
CA CYS A 180 20.56 20.43 -1.17
C CYS A 180 21.66 20.29 -0.11
N ALA A 181 22.34 21.38 0.26
CA ALA A 181 23.37 21.37 1.28
C ALA A 181 22.83 20.95 2.66
N ASP A 182 21.70 21.53 3.09
CA ASP A 182 21.05 21.18 4.36
C ASP A 182 20.59 19.70 4.35
N LEU A 183 20.04 19.25 3.22
CA LEU A 183 19.60 17.86 3.05
C LEU A 183 20.77 16.87 3.12
N GLU A 184 21.88 17.17 2.47
CA GLU A 184 23.09 16.33 2.51
C GLU A 184 23.71 16.30 3.91
N SER A 185 23.84 17.47 4.55
CA SER A 185 24.35 17.57 5.92
C SER A 185 23.53 16.75 6.91
N LEU A 186 22.20 16.83 6.86
CA LEU A 186 21.32 16.05 7.74
C LEU A 186 21.29 14.55 7.41
N LYS A 187 21.55 14.16 6.18
CA LYS A 187 21.67 12.73 5.82
C LYS A 187 22.94 12.11 6.37
N GLU A 188 24.04 12.87 6.36
CA GLU A 188 25.33 12.43 6.89
C GLU A 188 25.33 12.41 8.42
N ASN A 189 24.79 13.47 9.05
CA ASN A 189 24.92 13.67 10.50
C ASN A 189 23.65 13.33 11.30
N GLY A 190 22.53 13.09 10.63
CA GLY A 190 21.21 13.00 11.26
C GLY A 190 20.67 14.36 11.74
N PRO A 191 19.40 14.42 12.20
CA PRO A 191 18.86 15.60 12.86
C PRO A 191 19.62 15.92 14.17
N PRO A 192 19.91 17.20 14.47
CA PRO A 192 20.59 17.59 15.72
C PRO A 192 19.84 17.12 16.97
N ASP A 193 20.53 16.85 18.07
CA ASP A 193 19.93 16.35 19.33
C ASP A 193 18.82 17.25 19.93
N THR A 194 18.81 18.53 19.57
CA THR A 194 17.76 19.48 19.96
C THR A 194 16.45 19.32 19.18
N SER A 195 16.49 18.59 18.07
CA SER A 195 15.34 18.25 17.23
C SER A 195 14.52 17.15 17.89
N LYS A 196 13.19 17.27 17.85
CA LYS A 196 12.30 16.14 18.21
C LYS A 196 12.42 14.92 17.29
N TYR A 197 13.16 15.06 16.18
CA TYR A 197 13.47 13.99 15.23
C TYR A 197 14.84 13.36 15.45
N ALA A 198 15.59 13.84 16.45
CA ALA A 198 16.87 13.24 16.82
C ALA A 198 16.67 11.79 17.24
N ASN A 199 17.63 10.94 16.87
CA ASN A 199 17.63 9.56 17.32
C ASN A 199 19.07 9.06 17.40
N ALA A 200 19.49 8.58 18.57
CA ALA A 200 20.83 8.03 18.80
C ALA A 200 21.16 6.83 17.89
N LYS A 201 20.14 6.21 17.30
CA LYS A 201 20.23 5.06 16.40
C LYS A 201 19.92 5.45 14.94
N PHE A 202 20.14 6.70 14.55
CA PHE A 202 19.84 7.20 13.20
C PHE A 202 20.50 6.35 12.10
N GLU A 203 21.77 5.98 12.28
CA GLU A 203 22.56 5.22 11.30
C GLU A 203 22.05 3.80 11.05
N ILE A 204 21.40 3.17 12.04
CA ILE A 204 20.88 1.80 11.90
C ILE A 204 19.49 1.74 11.27
N PHE A 205 18.82 2.88 11.09
CA PHE A 205 17.54 2.92 10.42
C PHE A 205 17.68 2.67 8.92
N SER A 206 16.62 2.12 8.31
CA SER A 206 16.55 2.01 6.86
C SER A 206 16.69 3.39 6.20
N HIS A 207 17.29 3.45 5.01
CA HIS A 207 17.43 4.71 4.26
C HIS A 207 16.09 5.43 4.06
N ALA A 208 15.00 4.68 3.89
CA ALA A 208 13.66 5.24 3.81
C ALA A 208 13.26 5.98 5.09
N ARG A 209 13.50 5.36 6.26
CA ARG A 209 13.19 5.97 7.56
C ARG A 209 14.11 7.15 7.86
N GLN A 210 15.42 7.04 7.58
CA GLN A 210 16.36 8.16 7.68
C GLN A 210 15.88 9.36 6.86
N GLY A 211 15.49 9.13 5.60
CA GLY A 211 14.92 10.16 4.74
C GLY A 211 13.67 10.82 5.32
N GLN A 212 12.76 10.05 5.92
CA GLN A 212 11.57 10.61 6.57
C GLN A 212 11.93 11.56 7.72
N LEU A 213 12.87 11.17 8.59
CA LEU A 213 13.32 11.99 9.72
C LEU A 213 13.99 13.28 9.27
N VAL A 214 14.89 13.19 8.28
CA VAL A 214 15.59 14.35 7.70
C VAL A 214 14.60 15.33 7.06
N HIS A 215 13.67 14.82 6.24
CA HIS A 215 12.67 15.68 5.60
C HIS A 215 11.71 16.32 6.62
N ALA A 216 11.32 15.60 7.68
CA ALA A 216 10.51 16.17 8.75
C ALA A 216 11.25 17.30 9.49
N HIS A 217 12.55 17.12 9.77
CA HIS A 217 13.39 18.15 10.38
C HIS A 217 13.51 19.40 9.50
N LEU A 218 13.80 19.22 8.20
CA LEU A 218 13.88 20.33 7.24
C LEU A 218 12.59 21.16 7.24
N ILE A 219 11.42 20.54 7.36
CA ILE A 219 10.14 21.27 7.37
C ILE A 219 9.92 22.05 8.67
N ASP A 220 10.20 21.45 9.83
CA ASP A 220 9.83 22.06 11.12
C ASP A 220 10.84 23.08 11.64
N TYR A 221 12.13 22.86 11.39
CA TYR A 221 13.21 23.60 12.06
C TYR A 221 14.00 24.51 11.13
N THR A 222 13.79 24.44 9.81
CA THR A 222 14.54 25.26 8.85
C THR A 222 13.62 26.17 8.05
N ARG A 223 14.23 27.00 7.21
CA ARG A 223 13.52 27.92 6.30
C ARG A 223 12.76 27.24 5.16
N HIS A 224 12.90 25.92 5.01
CA HIS A 224 12.29 25.18 3.91
C HIS A 224 10.81 24.85 4.14
N GLY A 225 10.32 24.93 5.38
CA GLY A 225 8.93 24.65 5.71
C GLY A 225 8.11 25.89 6.08
N VAL A 226 6.82 25.86 5.77
CA VAL A 226 5.81 26.87 6.12
C VAL A 226 4.63 26.22 6.80
N ASP A 227 3.86 27.01 7.56
CA ASP A 227 2.56 26.57 8.05
C ASP A 227 1.65 26.26 6.85
N ALA A 228 1.00 25.11 6.89
CA ALA A 228 0.02 24.72 5.89
C ALA A 228 -1.18 25.68 5.97
N LEU A 229 -1.70 26.07 4.81
CA LEU A 229 -2.88 26.90 4.75
C LEU A 229 -4.09 26.13 5.25
N GLU A 230 -4.16 24.84 4.87
CA GLU A 230 -5.14 23.90 5.36
C GLU A 230 -4.40 22.78 6.13
N PRO A 231 -4.41 22.79 7.48
CA PRO A 231 -3.76 21.76 8.26
C PRO A 231 -4.41 20.40 8.03
N CYS A 232 -3.61 19.33 8.01
CA CYS A 232 -4.14 17.98 7.85
C CYS A 232 -5.00 17.56 9.06
N ALA A 233 -5.91 16.62 8.84
CA ALA A 233 -6.83 16.15 9.88
C ALA A 233 -6.09 15.64 11.14
N PHE A 234 -4.95 14.97 10.95
CA PHE A 234 -4.12 14.47 12.04
C PHE A 234 -3.56 15.62 12.90
N CYS A 235 -2.93 16.63 12.28
CA CYS A 235 -2.36 17.76 13.01
C CYS A 235 -3.44 18.58 13.72
N THR A 236 -4.61 18.76 13.09
CA THR A 236 -5.76 19.45 13.69
C THR A 236 -6.27 18.70 14.91
N PHE A 237 -6.38 17.37 14.84
CA PHE A 237 -6.83 16.53 15.95
C PHE A 237 -5.86 16.58 17.14
N ASP A 238 -4.56 16.49 16.87
CA ASP A 238 -3.51 16.53 17.90
C ASP A 238 -3.22 17.94 18.43
N GLY A 239 -3.84 18.98 17.86
CA GLY A 239 -3.58 20.36 18.23
C GLY A 239 -2.15 20.83 17.94
N ILE A 240 -1.47 20.20 16.98
CA ILE A 240 -0.10 20.56 16.60
C ILE A 240 -0.08 21.39 15.31
N LYS A 241 0.94 22.24 15.17
CA LYS A 241 1.13 23.03 13.94
C LYS A 241 1.43 22.11 12.76
N CYS A 242 0.65 22.24 11.69
CA CYS A 242 0.87 21.49 10.46
C CYS A 242 1.83 22.28 9.57
N ARG A 243 3.08 21.83 9.45
CA ARG A 243 4.07 22.45 8.56
C ARG A 243 4.34 21.59 7.34
N ILE A 244 4.39 22.19 6.16
CA ILE A 244 4.69 21.56 4.87
C ILE A 244 5.89 22.23 4.22
N TYR A 245 6.46 21.63 3.17
CA TYR A 245 7.45 22.33 2.35
C TYR A 245 6.86 23.59 1.73
N HIS A 246 7.68 24.63 1.59
CA HIS A 246 7.28 25.86 0.93
C HIS A 246 6.71 25.56 -0.47
N PRO A 247 5.58 26.17 -0.88
CA PRO A 247 4.94 25.88 -2.17
C PRO A 247 5.84 26.06 -3.40
N SER A 248 6.83 26.96 -3.33
CA SER A 248 7.85 27.12 -4.40
C SER A 248 8.75 25.90 -4.61
N MET A 249 8.74 24.94 -3.70
CA MET A 249 9.45 23.67 -3.80
C MET A 249 8.60 22.57 -4.46
N ARG A 250 7.31 22.82 -4.74
CA ARG A 250 6.44 21.85 -5.43
C ARG A 250 7.04 21.50 -6.80
N GLY A 251 7.07 20.21 -7.12
CA GLY A 251 7.65 19.70 -8.37
C GLY A 251 9.17 19.52 -8.33
N PHE A 252 9.86 19.95 -7.26
CA PHE A 252 11.26 19.63 -7.07
C PHE A 252 11.40 18.12 -6.80
N LYS A 253 11.98 17.41 -7.78
CA LYS A 253 12.31 15.98 -7.65
C LYS A 253 13.72 15.86 -7.08
N VAL A 254 13.81 15.48 -5.81
CA VAL A 254 15.07 14.99 -5.26
C VAL A 254 15.27 13.60 -5.85
N ARG A 255 16.40 13.33 -6.50
CA ARG A 255 16.70 12.06 -7.21
C ARG A 255 16.50 10.79 -6.36
N LEU A 256 16.38 10.92 -5.05
CA LEU A 256 16.28 9.84 -4.07
C LEU A 256 14.86 9.60 -3.52
N ALA A 257 13.88 10.42 -3.89
CA ALA A 257 12.49 10.22 -3.47
C ALA A 257 11.61 10.11 -4.71
N ASP A 258 11.08 8.91 -4.98
CA ASP A 258 10.11 8.66 -6.06
C ASP A 258 8.79 9.44 -5.91
N ARG A 259 8.68 10.30 -4.88
CA ARG A 259 7.52 11.12 -4.60
C ARG A 259 7.92 12.61 -4.60
N PRO A 260 7.18 13.48 -5.32
CA PRO A 260 7.46 14.91 -5.32
C PRO A 260 7.42 15.51 -3.91
N LEU A 261 8.29 16.48 -3.64
CA LEU A 261 8.26 17.24 -2.39
C LEU A 261 6.91 17.96 -2.24
N GLY A 262 6.39 18.01 -1.00
CA GLY A 262 5.21 18.80 -0.63
C GLY A 262 3.95 18.01 -0.23
N HIS A 263 3.83 16.71 -0.51
CA HIS A 263 2.58 15.99 -0.22
C HIS A 263 2.30 15.62 1.24
N ARG A 264 3.30 15.76 2.12
CA ARG A 264 3.15 15.39 3.54
C ARG A 264 3.78 16.46 4.42
N CYS A 265 3.07 16.80 5.49
CA CYS A 265 3.57 17.65 6.56
C CYS A 265 4.66 16.94 7.38
N SER A 266 5.40 17.69 8.19
CA SER A 266 6.47 17.18 9.05
C SER A 266 5.99 16.07 9.99
N GLY A 267 4.87 16.27 10.69
CA GLY A 267 4.28 15.31 11.63
C GLY A 267 3.86 14.00 10.94
N CYS A 268 3.12 14.09 9.83
CA CYS A 268 2.69 12.88 9.11
C CYS A 268 3.87 12.14 8.45
N ARG A 269 4.95 12.84 8.06
CA ARG A 269 6.19 12.17 7.61
C ARG A 269 6.85 11.39 8.74
N PHE A 270 6.93 11.98 9.92
CA PHE A 270 7.53 11.34 11.09
C PHE A 270 6.74 10.12 11.57
N ASN A 271 5.41 10.19 11.56
CA ASN A 271 4.57 9.10 12.07
C ASN A 271 4.09 8.11 10.99
N GLY A 272 4.46 8.31 9.71
CA GLY A 272 4.00 7.45 8.61
C GLY A 272 2.51 7.60 8.27
N HIS A 273 1.87 8.69 8.70
CA HIS A 273 0.44 8.92 8.43
C HIS A 273 0.17 9.46 7.02
N LYS A 274 -1.06 9.24 6.54
CA LYS A 274 -1.58 9.94 5.37
C LYS A 274 -1.75 11.42 5.70
N CYS A 275 -1.34 12.28 4.78
CA CYS A 275 -1.43 13.72 4.94
C CYS A 275 -2.30 14.29 3.82
N ASN A 276 -3.26 15.12 4.19
CA ASN A 276 -4.12 15.88 3.29
C ASN A 276 -3.95 17.40 3.47
N ALA A 277 -2.81 17.85 4.02
CA ALA A 277 -2.50 19.27 4.14
C ALA A 277 -2.33 19.92 2.76
N ALA A 278 -2.76 21.18 2.63
CA ALA A 278 -2.67 21.97 1.40
C ALA A 278 -1.93 23.30 1.61
#